data_AF-A0A0E2QGP9-F1
#
_entry.id   AF-A0A0E2QGP9-F1
#
_cell.length_a   1.000
_cell.length_b   1.000
_cell.length_c   1.000
_cell.angle_alpha   90.00
_cell.angle_beta   90.00
_cell.angle_gamma   90.00
#
_symmetry.space_group_name_H-M   'P 1'
#
loop_
_entity.id
_entity.type
_entity.pdbx_description
1 polymer ?
#
loop_
_entity_poly.entity_id
_entity_poly.type
_entity_poly.pdbx_seq_one_letter_code
_entity_poly.pdbx_strand_id
1 'polypeptide(L)'
;MGDNGRLYQGFDRDYVEAMKDFCQQADVIIPNLTEAALLTGSPYLEEGSYDMTTIENLLRNLSRLGPRKVILTGISFETEKIGLAYFDKETNQVIYRMRKRYQSHFYGSGDLLMAILSAGYFHNLDFLKVCDLALDFLNKVLLFTLSSGRPLKYGLCYEPYIGYLFNGINELLEEKNEK
;
A
#
# COMPACT_ATOMS: atom_id res chain seq x y z
N MET A 1 9.48 4.79 6.10
CA MET A 1 9.93 5.92 6.97
C MET A 1 9.50 5.72 8.42
N GLY A 2 8.29 5.20 8.64
CA GLY A 2 7.76 5.00 9.98
C GLY A 2 6.46 4.22 9.96
N ASP A 3 5.98 3.88 11.14
CA ASP A 3 4.73 3.18 11.35
C ASP A 3 4.11 3.58 12.71
N ASN A 4 2.81 3.39 12.88
CA ASN A 4 2.05 3.75 14.08
C ASN A 4 2.28 5.20 14.56
N GLY A 5 2.28 6.16 13.63
CA GLY A 5 2.41 7.59 13.90
C GLY A 5 3.82 8.05 14.27
N ARG A 6 4.83 7.17 14.18
CA ARG A 6 6.22 7.49 14.57
C ARG A 6 7.22 7.07 13.49
N LEU A 7 8.28 7.85 13.36
CA LEU A 7 9.46 7.47 12.58
C LEU A 7 10.10 6.20 13.18
N TYR A 8 10.69 5.36 12.31
CA TYR A 8 11.53 4.29 12.81
C TYR A 8 12.77 4.85 13.51
N GLN A 9 13.33 4.08 14.44
CA GLN A 9 14.50 4.48 15.20
C GLN A 9 15.67 4.79 14.25
N GLY A 10 16.32 5.94 14.48
CA GLY A 10 17.43 6.42 13.65
C GLY A 10 17.04 7.37 12.53
N PHE A 11 15.75 7.61 12.28
CA PHE A 11 15.28 8.67 11.37
C PHE A 11 14.79 9.89 12.14
N ASP A 12 14.99 11.06 11.54
CA ASP A 12 14.61 12.36 12.08
C ASP A 12 13.84 13.19 11.06
N ARG A 13 13.66 14.48 11.35
CA ARG A 13 12.95 15.39 10.44
C ARG A 13 13.72 15.70 9.16
N ASP A 14 15.05 15.72 9.21
CA ASP A 14 15.86 15.99 8.03
C ASP A 14 15.68 14.86 6.99
N TYR A 15 15.55 13.62 7.47
CA TYR A 15 15.16 12.50 6.62
C TYR A 15 13.77 12.66 5.99
N VAL A 16 12.80 13.21 6.72
CA VAL A 16 11.44 13.46 6.18
C VAL A 16 11.49 14.49 5.06
N GLU A 17 12.23 15.59 5.23
CA GLU A 17 12.36 16.61 4.19
C GLU A 17 13.07 16.06 2.94
N ALA A 18 14.16 15.29 3.12
CA ALA A 18 14.83 14.62 2.01
C ALA A 18 13.88 13.64 1.27
N MET A 19 13.00 12.94 1.99
CA MET A 19 12.03 12.05 1.37
C MET A 19 10.94 12.82 0.61
N LYS A 20 10.50 13.98 1.12
CA LYS A 20 9.57 14.85 0.37
C LYS A 20 10.17 15.25 -0.97
N ASP A 21 11.42 15.69 -0.98
CA ASP A 21 12.15 16.07 -2.21
C ASP A 21 12.29 14.89 -3.18
N PHE A 22 12.58 13.69 -2.66
CA PHE A 22 12.64 12.47 -3.46
C PHE A 22 11.28 12.12 -4.08
N CYS A 23 10.20 12.20 -3.29
CA CYS A 23 8.84 11.91 -3.75
C CYS A 23 8.37 12.85 -4.88
N GLN A 24 8.91 14.07 -5.01
CA GLN A 24 8.53 15.00 -6.09
C GLN A 24 8.93 14.47 -7.48
N GLN A 25 9.94 13.61 -7.54
CA GLN A 25 10.48 13.04 -8.78
C GLN A 25 9.84 11.69 -9.13
N ALA A 26 8.98 11.15 -8.27
CA ALA A 26 8.36 9.85 -8.46
C ALA A 26 7.07 9.97 -9.30
N ASP A 27 6.85 9.03 -10.22
CA ASP A 27 5.57 8.89 -10.91
C ASP A 27 4.45 8.39 -9.97
N VAL A 28 4.84 7.53 -9.03
CA VAL A 28 3.98 6.83 -8.09
C VAL A 28 4.62 6.78 -6.71
N ILE A 29 3.85 7.08 -5.66
CA ILE A 29 4.25 6.85 -4.28
C ILE A 29 3.24 5.94 -3.56
N ILE A 30 3.74 5.11 -2.62
CA ILE A 30 2.94 4.10 -1.90
C ILE A 30 3.10 4.27 -0.39
N PRO A 31 2.76 5.45 0.19
CA PRO A 31 2.93 5.66 1.62
C PRO A 31 1.91 4.87 2.45
N ASN A 32 2.27 4.50 3.67
CA ASN A 32 1.30 4.18 4.72
C ASN A 32 0.76 5.48 5.38
N LEU A 33 -0.24 5.37 6.27
CA LEU A 33 -0.81 6.54 6.97
C LEU A 33 0.20 7.38 7.77
N THR A 34 1.20 6.74 8.38
CA THR A 34 2.25 7.44 9.14
C THR A 34 3.12 8.26 8.19
N GLU A 35 3.58 7.64 7.11
CA GLU A 35 4.40 8.28 6.08
C GLU A 35 3.65 9.40 5.40
N ALA A 36 2.36 9.20 5.10
CA ALA A 36 1.50 10.20 4.50
C ALA A 36 1.35 11.45 5.39
N ALA A 37 1.17 11.27 6.69
CA ALA A 37 1.10 12.38 7.64
C ALA A 37 2.43 13.15 7.69
N LEU A 38 3.55 12.43 7.75
CA LEU A 38 4.89 13.03 7.76
C LEU A 38 5.19 13.81 6.47
N LEU A 39 4.89 13.23 5.31
CA LEU A 39 5.13 13.84 4.00
C LEU A 39 4.26 15.07 3.75
N THR A 40 3.05 15.12 4.31
CA THR A 40 2.15 16.28 4.16
C THR A 40 2.25 17.28 5.32
N GLY A 41 2.99 16.94 6.38
CA GLY A 41 3.04 17.73 7.61
C GLY A 41 1.69 17.78 8.36
N SER A 42 0.78 16.84 8.07
CA SER A 42 -0.51 16.74 8.76
C SER A 42 -0.38 15.98 10.08
N PRO A 43 -1.33 16.15 11.01
CA PRO A 43 -1.45 15.23 12.15
C PRO A 43 -1.59 13.79 11.68
N TYR A 44 -1.06 12.85 12.46
CA TYR A 44 -1.29 11.43 12.24
C TYR A 44 -2.79 11.11 12.43
N LEU A 45 -3.35 10.34 11.50
CA LEU A 45 -4.74 9.91 11.55
C LEU A 45 -4.79 8.55 12.25
N GLU A 46 -5.18 8.55 13.51
CA GLU A 46 -5.39 7.32 14.27
C GLU A 46 -6.54 6.51 13.67
N GLU A 47 -6.49 5.20 13.88
CA GLU A 47 -7.56 4.34 13.41
C GLU A 47 -8.91 4.74 14.02
N GLY A 48 -9.95 4.83 13.19
CA GLY A 48 -11.27 5.29 13.60
C GLY A 48 -11.39 6.82 13.75
N SER A 49 -10.32 7.58 13.56
CA SER A 49 -10.33 9.05 13.66
C SER A 49 -10.48 9.76 12.29
N TYR A 50 -10.73 9.01 11.22
CA TYR A 50 -10.83 9.54 9.86
C TYR A 50 -11.98 8.90 9.08
N ASP A 51 -12.47 9.63 8.08
CA ASP A 51 -13.48 9.19 7.12
C ASP A 51 -12.94 9.23 5.69
N MET A 52 -13.77 8.86 4.72
CA MET A 52 -13.39 8.89 3.30
C MET A 52 -12.97 10.30 2.87
N THR A 53 -13.68 11.35 3.28
CA THR A 53 -13.36 12.73 2.91
C THR A 53 -11.97 13.14 3.41
N THR A 54 -11.60 12.75 4.62
CA THR A 54 -10.28 12.99 5.20
C THR A 54 -9.19 12.30 4.38
N ILE A 55 -9.41 11.04 4.00
CA ILE A 55 -8.47 10.26 3.18
C ILE A 55 -8.32 10.84 1.77
N GLU A 56 -9.42 11.25 1.13
CA GLU A 56 -9.36 11.87 -0.21
C GLU A 56 -8.60 13.19 -0.19
N ASN A 57 -8.78 14.01 0.84
CA ASN A 57 -7.99 15.24 1.02
C ASN A 57 -6.50 14.94 1.23
N LEU A 58 -6.17 13.91 2.00
CA LEU A 58 -4.79 13.48 2.21
C LEU A 58 -4.14 13.00 0.90
N LEU A 59 -4.83 12.19 0.10
CA LEU A 59 -4.35 11.74 -1.21
C LEU A 59 -4.08 12.90 -2.16
N ARG A 60 -4.97 13.90 -2.18
CA ARG A 60 -4.79 15.12 -2.98
C ARG A 60 -3.60 15.94 -2.50
N ASN A 61 -3.39 16.05 -1.19
CA ASN A 61 -2.21 16.72 -0.62
C ASN A 61 -0.91 16.00 -0.97
N LEU A 62 -0.89 14.66 -0.92
CA LEU A 62 0.26 13.87 -1.35
C LEU A 62 0.59 14.06 -2.83
N SER A 63 -0.43 14.09 -3.70
CA SER A 63 -0.21 14.32 -5.13
C SER A 63 0.27 15.76 -5.46
N ARG A 64 0.04 16.73 -4.58
CA ARG A 64 0.60 18.08 -4.69
C ARG A 64 2.12 18.11 -4.50
N LEU A 65 2.71 17.08 -3.91
CA LEU A 65 4.17 16.96 -3.81
C LEU A 65 4.83 16.77 -5.18
N GLY A 66 4.10 16.26 -6.17
CA GLY A 66 4.66 15.89 -7.48
C GLY A 66 4.03 14.65 -8.11
N PRO A 67 3.84 13.53 -7.39
CA PRO A 67 3.50 12.27 -8.03
C PRO A 67 2.11 12.31 -8.66
N ARG A 68 2.01 11.68 -9.83
CA ARG A 68 0.74 11.55 -10.54
C ARG A 68 -0.19 10.57 -9.83
N LYS A 69 0.33 9.42 -9.40
CA LYS A 69 -0.45 8.37 -8.74
C LYS A 69 -0.02 8.23 -7.28
N VAL A 70 -0.99 8.06 -6.38
CA VAL A 70 -0.75 7.86 -4.95
C VAL A 70 -1.51 6.63 -4.48
N ILE A 71 -0.84 5.72 -3.80
CA ILE A 71 -1.43 4.53 -3.19
C ILE A 71 -1.26 4.64 -1.68
N LEU A 72 -2.31 5.05 -0.98
CA LEU A 72 -2.28 5.10 0.48
C LEU A 72 -2.64 3.73 1.04
N THR A 73 -1.75 3.12 1.80
CA THR A 73 -1.91 1.78 2.38
C THR A 73 -2.28 1.83 3.85
N GLY A 74 -2.85 0.73 4.37
CA GLY A 74 -3.15 0.58 5.79
C GLY A 74 -4.39 1.34 6.25
N ILE A 75 -5.29 1.71 5.35
CA ILE A 75 -6.54 2.39 5.68
C ILE A 75 -7.62 1.41 6.13
N SER A 76 -8.50 1.86 7.02
CA SER A 76 -9.62 1.10 7.54
C SER A 76 -10.77 2.03 7.91
N PHE A 77 -11.96 1.76 7.37
CA PHE A 77 -13.20 2.47 7.73
C PHE A 77 -14.14 1.61 8.58
N GLU A 78 -13.81 0.32 8.74
CA GLU A 78 -14.58 -0.68 9.47
C GLU A 78 -13.59 -1.60 10.17
N THR A 79 -13.85 -1.97 11.43
CA THR A 79 -12.94 -2.76 12.27
C THR A 79 -12.38 -4.00 11.56
N GLU A 80 -13.22 -4.69 10.79
CA GLU A 80 -12.90 -5.98 10.15
C GLU A 80 -12.29 -5.83 8.74
N LYS A 81 -12.05 -4.60 8.27
CA LYS A 81 -11.50 -4.35 6.93
C LYS A 81 -10.26 -3.48 6.98
N ILE A 82 -9.30 -3.82 6.13
CA ILE A 82 -8.10 -3.03 5.89
C ILE A 82 -7.78 -3.05 4.40
N GLY A 83 -7.16 -2.01 3.88
CA GLY A 83 -6.90 -1.92 2.46
C GLY A 83 -6.02 -0.76 2.04
N LEU A 84 -6.21 -0.37 0.79
CA LEU A 84 -5.55 0.76 0.16
C LEU A 84 -6.54 1.67 -0.56
N ALA A 85 -6.16 2.92 -0.72
CA ALA A 85 -6.80 3.87 -1.61
C ALA A 85 -5.83 4.26 -2.73
N TYR A 86 -6.29 4.10 -3.96
CA TYR A 86 -5.61 4.54 -5.16
C TYR A 86 -6.15 5.91 -5.59
N PHE A 87 -5.27 6.83 -5.91
CA PHE A 87 -5.61 8.13 -6.50
C PHE A 87 -4.81 8.36 -7.78
N ASP A 88 -5.48 8.80 -8.86
CA ASP A 88 -4.84 9.31 -10.08
C ASP A 88 -5.17 10.79 -10.28
N LYS A 89 -4.13 11.62 -10.32
CA LYS A 89 -4.26 13.07 -10.56
C LYS A 89 -4.88 13.40 -11.91
N GLU A 90 -4.67 12.57 -12.93
CA GLU A 90 -5.20 12.82 -14.29
C GLU A 90 -6.72 12.70 -14.33
N THR A 91 -7.27 11.63 -13.74
CA THR A 91 -8.72 11.38 -13.73
C THR A 91 -9.42 12.02 -12.54
N ASN A 92 -8.65 12.45 -11.54
CA ASN A 92 -9.13 12.99 -10.28
C ASN A 92 -9.97 12.00 -9.45
N GLN A 93 -9.83 10.69 -9.71
CA GLN A 93 -10.61 9.63 -9.09
C GLN A 93 -9.87 8.99 -7.91
N VAL A 94 -10.63 8.66 -6.86
CA VAL A 94 -10.17 7.85 -5.73
C VAL A 94 -10.90 6.52 -5.77
N ILE A 95 -10.14 5.43 -5.65
CA ILE A 95 -10.65 4.06 -5.70
C ILE A 95 -10.14 3.29 -4.50
N TYR A 96 -11.06 2.72 -3.74
CA TYR A 96 -10.74 1.92 -2.56
C TYR A 96 -10.69 0.43 -2.89
N ARG A 97 -9.75 -0.28 -2.28
CA ARG A 97 -9.68 -1.75 -2.29
C ARG A 97 -9.46 -2.25 -0.88
N MET A 98 -10.49 -2.90 -0.35
CA MET A 98 -10.53 -3.39 1.02
C MET A 98 -10.57 -4.91 1.04
N ARG A 99 -9.93 -5.52 2.04
CA ARG A 99 -9.98 -6.95 2.35
C ARG A 99 -10.17 -7.14 3.85
N LYS A 100 -10.37 -8.40 4.26
CA LYS A 100 -10.47 -8.79 5.66
C LYS A 100 -9.20 -8.36 6.41
N ARG A 101 -9.40 -7.73 7.56
CA ARG A 101 -8.33 -7.47 8.52
C ARG A 101 -8.11 -8.70 9.41
N TYR A 102 -6.85 -8.92 9.76
CA TYR A 102 -6.44 -9.87 10.79
C TYR A 102 -5.90 -9.10 11.99
N GLN A 103 -6.31 -9.49 13.20
CA GLN A 103 -5.92 -8.86 14.46
C GLN A 103 -4.49 -9.28 14.86
N SER A 104 -3.51 -8.94 14.04
CA SER A 104 -2.09 -9.29 14.21
C SER A 104 -1.20 -8.31 13.45
N HIS A 105 0.00 -8.05 13.96
CA HIS A 105 0.99 -7.24 13.27
C HIS A 105 1.88 -8.12 12.39
N PHE A 106 1.96 -7.79 11.10
CA PHE A 106 2.68 -8.56 10.09
C PHE A 106 3.84 -7.77 9.50
N TYR A 107 5.05 -8.20 9.83
CA TYR A 107 6.28 -7.62 9.31
C TYR A 107 6.47 -7.97 7.84
N GLY A 108 6.77 -6.97 7.00
CA GLY A 108 7.05 -7.14 5.57
C GLY A 108 5.81 -7.18 4.66
N SER A 109 4.61 -6.98 5.19
CA SER A 109 3.38 -6.92 4.36
C SER A 109 3.37 -5.74 3.40
N GLY A 110 3.84 -4.57 3.86
CA GLY A 110 4.03 -3.38 3.02
C GLY A 110 5.08 -3.60 1.92
N ASP A 111 6.20 -4.25 2.22
CA ASP A 111 7.25 -4.54 1.25
C ASP A 111 6.75 -5.49 0.14
N LEU A 112 5.99 -6.52 0.53
CA LEU A 112 5.40 -7.46 -0.42
C LEU A 112 4.36 -6.77 -1.31
N LEU A 113 3.52 -5.90 -0.74
CA LEU A 113 2.57 -5.09 -1.49
C LEU A 113 3.32 -4.19 -2.49
N MET A 114 4.33 -3.45 -2.03
CA MET A 114 5.13 -2.55 -2.86
C MET A 114 5.80 -3.31 -4.02
N ALA A 115 6.39 -4.48 -3.76
CA ALA A 115 7.06 -5.28 -4.77
C ALA A 115 6.09 -5.71 -5.90
N ILE A 116 4.90 -6.17 -5.55
CA ILE A 116 3.89 -6.63 -6.53
C ILE A 116 3.34 -5.44 -7.33
N LEU A 117 2.98 -4.35 -6.65
CA LEU A 117 2.48 -3.14 -7.32
C LEU A 117 3.53 -2.55 -8.27
N SER A 118 4.80 -2.55 -7.87
CA SER A 118 5.91 -2.08 -8.71
C SER A 118 6.10 -2.97 -9.93
N ALA A 119 6.05 -4.30 -9.77
CA ALA A 119 6.12 -5.23 -10.90
C ALA A 119 5.00 -4.95 -11.91
N GLY A 120 3.75 -4.85 -11.45
CA GLY A 120 2.63 -4.56 -12.33
C GLY A 120 2.72 -3.19 -13.01
N TYR A 121 3.25 -2.18 -12.31
CA TYR A 121 3.51 -0.85 -12.88
C TYR A 121 4.53 -0.92 -14.02
N PHE A 122 5.69 -1.55 -13.81
CA PHE A 122 6.74 -1.65 -14.84
C PHE A 122 6.32 -2.51 -16.04
N HIS A 123 5.42 -3.48 -15.84
CA HIS A 123 4.82 -4.24 -16.93
C HIS A 123 3.69 -3.49 -17.66
N ASN A 124 3.35 -2.26 -17.27
CA ASN A 124 2.21 -1.49 -17.79
C ASN A 124 0.90 -2.29 -17.75
N LEU A 125 0.67 -3.02 -16.66
CA LEU A 125 -0.58 -3.75 -16.43
C LEU A 125 -1.68 -2.79 -15.93
N ASP A 126 -2.93 -3.24 -15.98
CA ASP A 126 -4.03 -2.54 -15.33
C ASP A 126 -3.76 -2.47 -13.81
N PHE A 127 -3.46 -1.27 -13.35
CA PHE A 127 -2.96 -1.06 -12.00
C PHE A 127 -3.99 -1.43 -10.92
N LEU A 128 -5.29 -1.27 -11.19
CA LEU A 128 -6.33 -1.67 -10.25
C LEU A 128 -6.45 -3.18 -10.14
N LYS A 129 -6.31 -3.90 -11.27
CA LYS A 129 -6.26 -5.37 -11.24
C LYS A 129 -5.03 -5.88 -10.49
N VAL A 130 -3.87 -5.22 -10.65
CA VAL A 130 -2.66 -5.54 -9.88
C VAL A 130 -2.88 -5.32 -8.38
N CYS A 131 -3.58 -4.24 -7.99
CA CYS A 131 -3.96 -4.01 -6.59
C CYS A 131 -4.84 -5.13 -6.05
N ASP A 132 -5.84 -5.57 -6.81
CA ASP A 132 -6.72 -6.67 -6.43
C ASP A 132 -5.94 -7.98 -6.26
N LEU A 133 -5.08 -8.34 -7.23
CA LEU A 133 -4.22 -9.52 -7.15
C LEU A 133 -3.27 -9.46 -5.94
N ALA A 134 -2.64 -8.32 -5.69
CA ALA A 134 -1.72 -8.15 -4.57
C ALA A 134 -2.41 -8.33 -3.21
N LEU A 135 -3.62 -7.78 -3.05
CA LEU A 135 -4.40 -7.91 -1.84
C LEU A 135 -4.95 -9.33 -1.64
N ASP A 136 -5.35 -10.01 -2.72
CA ASP A 136 -5.81 -11.40 -2.65
C ASP A 136 -4.67 -12.37 -2.32
N PHE A 137 -3.50 -12.14 -2.91
CA PHE A 137 -2.28 -12.85 -2.57
C PHE A 137 -1.90 -12.62 -1.10
N LEU A 138 -1.85 -11.37 -0.64
CA LEU A 138 -1.58 -11.05 0.76
C LEU A 138 -2.57 -11.75 1.69
N ASN A 139 -3.87 -11.73 1.39
CA ASN A 139 -4.86 -12.42 2.20
C ASN A 139 -4.55 -13.91 2.37
N LYS A 140 -4.13 -14.61 1.31
CA LYS A 140 -3.69 -16.02 1.39
C LYS A 140 -2.45 -16.20 2.24
N VAL A 141 -1.44 -15.35 2.02
CA VAL A 141 -0.17 -15.35 2.76
C VAL A 141 -0.39 -15.11 4.25
N LEU A 142 -1.21 -14.12 4.61
CA LEU A 142 -1.50 -13.77 6.01
C LEU A 142 -2.23 -14.91 6.73
N LEU A 143 -3.24 -15.51 6.09
CA LEU A 143 -3.95 -16.68 6.63
C LEU A 143 -3.01 -17.85 6.89
N PHE A 144 -2.15 -18.16 5.94
CA PHE A 144 -1.20 -19.27 6.08
C PHE A 144 -0.11 -18.98 7.11
N THR A 145 0.37 -17.73 7.16
CA THR A 145 1.34 -17.29 8.18
C THR A 145 0.76 -17.50 9.58
N LEU A 146 -0.51 -17.12 9.80
CA LEU A 146 -1.21 -17.36 11.07
C LEU A 146 -1.37 -18.85 11.37
N SER A 147 -1.79 -19.67 10.40
CA SER A 147 -2.02 -21.11 10.62
C SER A 147 -0.73 -21.89 10.84
N SER A 148 0.41 -21.39 10.37
CA SER A 148 1.71 -22.04 10.56
C SER A 148 2.20 -22.04 12.01
N GLY A 149 1.64 -21.19 12.88
CA GLY A 149 2.06 -21.04 14.28
C GLY A 149 3.46 -20.48 14.46
N ARG A 150 4.15 -20.06 13.39
CA ARG A 150 5.48 -19.44 13.50
C ARG A 150 5.39 -18.07 14.18
N PRO A 151 6.44 -17.62 14.89
CA PRO A 151 6.51 -16.25 15.38
C PRO A 151 6.43 -15.23 14.23
N LEU A 152 5.46 -14.32 14.28
CA LEU A 152 5.23 -13.31 13.22
C LEU A 152 6.41 -12.38 12.97
N LYS A 153 7.27 -12.18 13.98
CA LYS A 153 8.53 -11.41 13.86
C LYS A 153 9.50 -11.95 12.81
N TYR A 154 9.33 -13.21 12.39
CA TYR A 154 10.13 -13.80 11.32
C TYR A 154 9.57 -13.50 9.92
N GLY A 155 8.58 -12.62 9.82
CA GLY A 155 7.97 -12.24 8.54
C GLY A 155 6.95 -13.26 8.03
N LEU A 156 6.51 -13.01 6.80
CA LEU A 156 5.43 -13.72 6.13
C LEU A 156 5.87 -15.04 5.49
N CYS A 157 4.99 -16.05 5.52
CA CYS A 157 5.14 -17.30 4.78
C CYS A 157 4.50 -17.18 3.38
N TYR A 158 5.13 -16.43 2.47
CA TYR A 158 4.58 -16.20 1.14
C TYR A 158 4.96 -17.26 0.11
N GLU A 159 5.97 -18.08 0.40
CA GLU A 159 6.58 -19.06 -0.51
C GLU A 159 5.56 -20.03 -1.11
N PRO A 160 4.61 -20.61 -0.34
CA PRO A 160 3.62 -21.54 -0.90
C PRO A 160 2.65 -20.91 -1.90
N TYR A 161 2.52 -19.58 -1.92
CA TYR A 161 1.60 -18.86 -2.79
C TYR A 161 2.29 -18.14 -3.96
N ILE A 162 3.61 -18.25 -4.10
CA ILE A 162 4.32 -17.64 -5.23
C ILE A 162 3.73 -18.11 -6.58
N GLY A 163 3.35 -19.38 -6.70
CA GLY A 163 2.70 -19.91 -7.90
C GLY A 163 1.34 -19.24 -8.19
N TYR A 164 0.57 -18.90 -7.16
CA TYR A 164 -0.68 -18.14 -7.33
C TYR A 164 -0.40 -16.73 -7.85
N LEU A 165 0.60 -16.05 -7.30
CA LEU A 165 1.01 -14.72 -7.77
C LEU A 165 1.52 -14.76 -9.21
N PHE A 166 2.36 -15.73 -9.55
CA PHE A 166 2.91 -15.90 -10.89
C PHE A 166 1.81 -16.10 -11.93
N ASN A 167 0.86 -17.00 -11.67
CA ASN A 167 -0.27 -17.24 -12.57
C ASN A 167 -1.12 -15.98 -12.76
N GLY A 168 -1.46 -15.28 -11.67
CA GLY A 168 -2.24 -14.05 -11.76
C GLY A 168 -1.53 -12.94 -12.54
N ILE A 169 -0.21 -12.80 -12.42
CA ILE A 169 0.55 -11.84 -13.24
C ILE A 169 0.55 -12.24 -14.72
N ASN A 170 0.69 -13.53 -15.04
CA ASN A 170 0.63 -14.00 -16.43
C ASN A 170 -0.75 -13.79 -17.06
N GLU A 171 -1.84 -14.06 -16.33
CA GLU A 171 -3.20 -13.78 -16.80
C GLU A 171 -3.35 -12.29 -17.15
N LEU A 172 -2.86 -11.38 -16.30
CA LEU A 172 -2.89 -9.94 -16.59
C LEU A 172 -2.02 -9.55 -17.78
N LEU A 173 -0.89 -10.24 -18.01
CA LEU A 173 -0.03 -10.03 -19.18
C LEU A 173 -0.71 -10.51 -20.46
N GLU A 174 -1.37 -11.66 -20.44
CA GLU A 174 -2.14 -12.20 -21.56
C GLU A 174 -3.29 -11.26 -21.93
N GLU A 175 -4.12 -10.86 -20.96
CA GLU A 175 -5.22 -9.90 -21.17
C GLU A 175 -4.73 -8.56 -21.74
N LYS A 176 -3.54 -8.11 -21.37
CA LYS A 176 -2.94 -6.89 -21.90
C LYS A 176 -2.55 -7.05 -23.37
N ASN A 177 -1.99 -8.20 -23.74
CA ASN A 177 -1.51 -8.46 -25.11
C ASN A 177 -2.65 -8.76 -26.09
N GLU A 178 -3.84 -9.12 -25.59
CA GLU A 178 -5.05 -9.31 -26.40
C GLU A 178 -5.75 -7.98 -26.77
N LYS A 179 -5.34 -6.85 -26.20
CA LYS A 179 -5.89 -5.50 -26.46
C LYS A 179 -5.01 -4.68 -27.40
#